data_AF-A0A7R9B7V3-F1
#
_entry.id   AF-A0A7R9B7V3-F1
#
_cell.length_a   1.000
_cell.length_b   1.000
_cell.length_c   1.000
_cell.angle_alpha   90.00
_cell.angle_beta   90.00
_cell.angle_gamma   90.00
#
_symmetry.space_group_name_H-M   'P 1'
#
loop_
_entity.id
_entity.type
_entity.pdbx_description
1 polymer ?
#
loop_
_entity_poly.entity_id
_entity_poly.type
_entity_poly.pdbx_seq_one_letter_code
_entity_poly.pdbx_strand_id
1 'polypeptide(L)'
;MSTSGQKSGHEQEDPCKAKNRVVADATHCDRLWECVSGQPELFDCPNGLVFAGKNRGVTEGCDYPWRANYCEGKTLARRLKQEAPLLALVDMM
;
A
#
# COMPACT_ATOMS: atom_id res chain seq x y z
N MET A 1 24.22 10.97 -10.06
CA MET A 1 22.78 11.34 -10.03
C MET A 1 22.01 10.06 -10.27
N SER A 2 21.52 9.43 -9.20
CA SER A 2 20.85 8.13 -9.28
C SER A 2 19.35 8.36 -9.41
N THR A 3 18.78 8.05 -10.56
CA THR A 3 17.34 7.81 -10.70
C THR A 3 17.18 6.61 -11.62
N SER A 4 17.05 5.42 -11.04
CA SER A 4 16.66 4.22 -11.77
C SER A 4 15.54 3.52 -11.02
N GLY A 5 14.41 3.43 -11.69
CA GLY A 5 13.24 2.61 -11.36
C GLY A 5 12.08 3.41 -10.76
N GLN A 6 10.85 3.42 -11.28
CA GLN A 6 10.21 2.76 -12.42
C GLN A 6 9.10 3.69 -12.92
N LYS A 7 9.00 3.89 -14.24
CA LYS A 7 7.84 4.53 -14.89
C LYS A 7 6.70 3.51 -14.94
N SER A 8 5.64 3.72 -14.16
CA SER A 8 4.36 3.03 -14.34
C SER A 8 3.21 4.01 -14.12
N GLY A 9 2.69 4.61 -15.20
CA GLY A 9 1.34 5.17 -15.33
C GLY A 9 0.82 6.28 -14.38
N HIS A 10 1.38 6.46 -13.19
CA HIS A 10 0.99 7.43 -12.18
C HIS A 10 2.28 7.95 -11.51
N GLU A 11 2.43 9.28 -11.43
CA GLU A 11 3.62 9.93 -10.84
C GLU A 11 3.71 9.58 -9.34
N GLN A 12 4.80 8.93 -8.93
CA GLN A 12 5.05 8.58 -7.53
C GLN A 12 5.75 9.74 -6.81
N GLU A 13 5.20 10.17 -5.67
CA GLU A 13 5.85 11.17 -4.81
C GLU A 13 7.12 10.58 -4.17
N ASP A 14 8.18 11.38 -4.08
CA ASP A 14 9.44 11.01 -3.45
C ASP A 14 9.32 11.13 -1.91
N PRO A 15 9.33 10.01 -1.15
CA PRO A 15 9.21 10.05 0.30
C PRO A 15 10.36 10.82 0.95
N CYS A 16 11.54 10.87 0.35
CA CYS A 16 12.70 11.56 0.94
C CYS A 16 12.56 13.09 0.86
N LYS A 17 11.64 13.61 0.04
CA LYS A 17 11.28 15.03 -0.02
C LYS A 17 10.04 15.36 0.80
N ALA A 18 9.24 14.36 1.17
CA ALA A 18 8.06 14.56 1.99
C ALA A 18 8.42 14.92 3.45
N LYS A 19 7.66 15.84 4.04
CA LYS A 19 7.89 16.36 5.42
C LYS A 19 7.96 15.24 6.46
N ASN A 20 7.11 14.23 6.32
CA ASN A 20 6.97 13.12 7.25
C ASN A 20 7.81 11.89 6.83
N ARG A 21 8.55 11.97 5.72
CA ARG A 21 9.33 10.89 5.11
C ARG A 21 8.53 9.65 4.67
N VAL A 22 7.21 9.77 4.57
CA VAL A 22 6.30 8.66 4.24
C VAL A 22 5.17 9.13 3.32
N VAL A 23 5.00 8.48 2.18
CA VAL A 23 3.97 8.82 1.17
C VAL A 23 3.23 7.58 0.70
N ALA A 24 2.02 7.76 0.15
CA ALA A 24 1.24 6.65 -0.41
C ALA A 24 1.87 6.15 -1.71
N ASP A 25 1.72 4.86 -2.02
CA ASP A 25 2.01 4.35 -3.36
C ASP A 25 1.01 4.90 -4.38
N ALA A 26 1.49 5.27 -5.56
CA ALA A 26 0.69 5.90 -6.59
C ALA A 26 -0.41 4.97 -7.13
N THR A 27 -0.17 3.66 -7.15
CA THR A 27 -1.04 2.67 -7.79
C THR A 27 -1.78 1.79 -6.79
N HIS A 28 -1.15 1.46 -5.67
CA HIS A 28 -1.62 0.46 -4.72
C HIS A 28 -1.95 1.08 -3.37
N CYS A 29 -3.19 0.95 -2.90
CA CYS A 29 -3.61 1.60 -1.65
C CYS A 29 -3.15 0.85 -0.38
N ASP A 30 -2.69 -0.39 -0.52
CA ASP A 30 -2.08 -1.21 0.54
C ASP A 30 -0.55 -1.07 0.60
N ARG A 31 0.02 -0.06 -0.07
CA ARG A 31 1.46 0.23 -0.09
C ARG A 31 1.78 1.68 0.26
N LEU A 32 2.93 1.85 0.88
CA LEU A 32 3.51 3.13 1.22
C LEU A 32 5.01 3.12 0.93
N TRP A 33 5.54 4.30 0.64
CA TRP A 33 6.97 4.53 0.48
C TRP A 33 7.50 5.28 1.69
N GLU A 34 8.60 4.80 2.27
CA GLU A 34 9.29 5.47 3.38
C GLU A 34 10.76 5.72 3.00
N CYS A 35 11.27 6.88 3.41
CA CYS A 35 12.67 7.22 3.20
C CYS A 35 13.55 6.63 4.30
N VAL A 36 14.23 5.53 3.99
CA VAL A 36 15.16 4.84 4.90
C VAL A 36 16.59 5.13 4.45
N SER A 37 17.42 5.68 5.34
CA SER A 37 18.83 5.99 5.04
C SER A 37 19.04 6.83 3.76
N GLY A 38 18.08 7.69 3.43
CA GLY A 38 18.12 8.55 2.25
C GLY A 38 17.72 7.85 0.94
N GLN A 39 17.20 6.62 1.00
CA GLN A 39 16.65 5.89 -0.14
C GLN A 39 15.15 5.61 0.07
N PRO A 40 14.32 5.72 -0.98
CA PRO A 40 12.92 5.34 -0.92
C PRO A 40 12.79 3.82 -0.88
N GLU A 41 12.17 3.31 0.16
CA GLU A 41 11.88 1.89 0.36
C GLU A 41 10.36 1.66 0.36
N LEU A 42 9.93 0.55 -0.25
CA LEU A 42 8.52 0.19 -0.38
C LEU A 42 8.09 -0.74 0.76
N PHE A 43 6.99 -0.37 1.42
CA PHE A 43 6.37 -1.16 2.48
C PHE A 43 4.93 -1.48 2.13
N ASP A 44 4.48 -2.66 2.55
CA ASP A 44 3.09 -3.08 2.44
C ASP A 44 2.41 -2.97 3.81
N CYS A 45 1.16 -2.55 3.81
CA CYS A 45 0.32 -2.62 5.00
C CYS A 45 0.01 -4.08 5.38
N PRO A 46 0.09 -4.46 6.67
CA PRO A 46 -0.18 -5.83 7.11
C PRO A 46 -1.68 -6.14 7.10
N ASN A 47 -2.05 -7.42 7.13
CA ASN A 47 -3.41 -7.91 7.38
C ASN A 47 -4.52 -7.30 6.51
N GLY A 48 -4.21 -6.92 5.27
CA GLY A 48 -5.19 -6.31 4.36
C GLY A 48 -5.63 -4.91 4.73
N LEU A 49 -4.83 -4.22 5.54
CA LEU A 49 -4.98 -2.80 5.78
C LEU A 49 -4.52 -1.99 4.55
N VAL A 50 -4.93 -0.73 4.52
CA VAL A 50 -4.59 0.25 3.49
C VAL A 50 -3.95 1.47 4.14
N PHE A 51 -3.10 2.18 3.42
CA PHE A 51 -2.39 3.33 3.95
C PHE A 51 -3.36 4.50 4.24
N ALA A 52 -3.45 4.89 5.51
CA ALA A 52 -4.28 6.00 5.99
C ALA A 52 -3.48 7.28 6.28
N GLY A 53 -2.14 7.20 6.22
CA GLY A 53 -1.22 8.29 6.51
C GLY A 53 -0.35 8.01 7.73
N LYS A 54 0.85 8.61 7.78
CA LYS A 54 1.78 8.43 8.91
C LYS A 54 1.10 8.75 10.26
N ASN A 55 1.32 7.88 11.25
CA ASN A 55 0.75 7.98 12.60
C ASN A 55 -0.79 7.99 12.64
N ARG A 56 -1.45 7.47 11.61
CA ARG A 56 -2.90 7.26 11.58
C ARG A 56 -3.23 5.77 11.55
N GLY A 57 -4.53 5.48 11.61
CA GLY A 57 -5.02 4.12 11.47
C GLY A 57 -4.87 3.29 12.74
N VAL A 58 -4.83 1.97 12.57
CA VAL A 58 -4.74 1.00 13.66
C VAL A 58 -3.29 0.60 13.95
N THR A 59 -2.39 0.67 12.96
CA THR A 59 -0.97 0.31 13.11
C THR A 59 -0.14 0.93 11.99
N GLU A 60 1.06 1.46 12.30
CA GLU A 60 2.06 1.91 11.32
C GLU A 60 1.54 2.77 10.15
N GLY A 61 0.52 3.61 10.40
CA GLY A 61 -0.08 4.45 9.35
C GLY A 61 -1.05 3.71 8.41
N CYS A 62 -1.38 2.47 8.72
CA CYS A 62 -2.31 1.60 8.00
C CYS A 62 -3.64 1.44 8.76
N ASP A 63 -4.72 1.29 8.00
CA ASP A 63 -6.08 1.26 8.49
C ASP A 63 -6.98 0.32 7.68
N TYR A 64 -8.13 -0.04 8.23
CA TYR A 64 -9.15 -0.80 7.55
C TYR A 64 -9.75 -0.02 6.37
N PRO A 65 -9.92 -0.67 5.21
CA PRO A 65 -10.37 -0.01 3.98
C PRO A 65 -11.79 0.56 4.05
N TRP A 66 -12.62 0.14 5.01
CA TRP A 66 -13.99 0.64 5.15
C TRP A 66 -14.13 1.90 6.03
N ARG A 67 -13.06 2.36 6.70
CA ARG A 67 -13.12 3.56 7.56
C ARG A 67 -13.09 4.87 6.79
N ALA A 68 -12.54 4.88 5.58
CA ALA A 68 -12.52 6.03 4.67
C ALA A 68 -12.22 5.60 3.23
N ASN A 69 -12.26 6.54 2.29
CA ASN A 69 -11.95 6.31 0.88
C ASN A 69 -10.43 6.31 0.58
N TYR A 70 -9.63 5.56 1.35
CA TYR A 70 -8.17 5.51 1.17
C TYR A 70 -7.74 4.85 -0.15
N CYS A 71 -8.61 4.05 -0.77
CA CYS A 71 -8.33 3.27 -1.98
C CYS A 71 -9.02 3.81 -3.24
N GLU A 72 -9.55 5.03 -3.21
CA GLU A 72 -10.22 5.61 -4.37
C GLU A 72 -9.23 5.81 -5.53
N GLY A 73 -9.56 5.26 -6.70
CA GLY A 73 -8.70 5.32 -7.90
C GLY A 73 -7.41 4.48 -7.83
N LYS A 74 -7.26 3.62 -6.83
CA LYS A 74 -6.11 2.73 -6.65
C LYS A 74 -6.53 1.26 -6.62
N THR A 75 -5.57 0.36 -6.77
CA THR A 75 -5.78 -1.09 -6.69
C THR A 75 -5.15 -1.65 -5.40
N LEU A 76 -5.39 -2.92 -5.08
CA LEU A 76 -4.64 -3.62 -4.02
C LEU A 76 -3.50 -4.39 -4.69
N ALA A 77 -2.29 -4.23 -4.17
CA ALA A 77 -1.11 -4.97 -4.61
C ALA A 77 -1.21 -6.44 -4.22
N ARG A 78 -1.61 -6.72 -2.99
CA ARG A 78 -1.94 -8.07 -2.57
C ARG A 78 -3.35 -8.35 -3.06
N ARG A 79 -3.50 -9.30 -3.99
CA ARG A 79 -4.81 -9.85 -4.36
C ARG A 79 -5.44 -10.58 -3.16
N LEU A 80 -5.99 -9.83 -2.20
CA LEU A 80 -6.91 -10.39 -1.19
C LEU A 80 -8.26 -10.80 -1.81
N LYS A 81 -8.44 -10.66 -3.14
CA LYS A 81 -9.53 -11.26 -3.88
C LYS A 81 -9.31 -12.73 -4.29
N GLN A 82 -8.21 -13.40 -3.90
CA GLN A 82 -7.99 -14.79 -4.30
C GLN A 82 -7.29 -15.70 -3.27
N GLU A 83 -7.72 -15.68 -2.01
CA GLU A 83 -7.63 -16.87 -1.15
C GLU A 83 -9.02 -17.23 -0.60
N ALA A 84 -9.98 -17.40 -1.51
CA ALA A 84 -11.12 -18.28 -1.29
C ALA A 84 -11.15 -19.31 -2.43
N PRO A 85 -10.40 -20.42 -2.28
CA PRO A 85 -10.96 -21.70 -2.73
C PRO A 85 -10.87 -22.79 -1.66
N LEU A 86 -10.64 -22.47 -0.38
CA LEU A 86 -10.88 -23.45 0.71
C LEU A 86 -12.38 -23.62 1.04
N LEU A 87 -13.27 -22.93 0.31
CA LEU A 87 -14.71 -23.23 0.32
C LEU A 87 -15.16 -24.10 -0.87
N ALA A 88 -14.30 -24.36 -1.87
CA ALA A 88 -14.67 -25.21 -3.01
C ALA A 88 -14.52 -26.72 -2.74
N LEU A 89 -13.95 -27.11 -1.59
CA LEU A 89 -13.78 -28.52 -1.21
C LEU A 89 -14.96 -29.08 -0.39
N VAL A 90 -15.88 -28.25 0.10
CA VAL A 90 -17.07 -28.69 0.85
C VAL A 90 -18.34 -28.79 0.00
N ASP A 91 -18.27 -28.45 -1.30
CA ASP A 91 -19.35 -28.62 -2.29
C ASP A 91 -19.17 -29.88 -3.18
N MET A 92 -18.23 -30.77 -2.83
CA MET A 92 -17.97 -32.04 -3.55
C MET A 92 -18.11 -33.29 -2.67
N MET A 93 -18.93 -33.25 -1.61
CA MET A 93 -19.40 -34.44 -0.89
C MET A 93 -20.89 -34.36 -0.57
#